data_AF-X8DCY6-F1
#
_entry.id   AF-X8DCY6-F1
#
_cell.length_a   1.000
_cell.length_b   1.000
_cell.length_c   1.000
_cell.angle_alpha   90.00
_cell.angle_beta   90.00
_cell.angle_gamma   90.00
#
_symmetry.space_group_name_H-M   'P 1'
#
loop_
_entity.id
_entity.type
_entity.pdbx_description
1 polymer ?
#
loop_
_entity_poly.entity_id
_entity_poly.type
_entity_poly.pdbx_seq_one_letter_code
_entity_poly.pdbx_strand_id
1 'polypeptide(L)'
;MWVALIMGLIFVLLIIYPFLEKRFSGDYAHHNLLQRPRDVPVRTSVGAMAIAFYMVLTLSAMNDIIAWKFHISLNATTWIGRIGMVVLPPVVYFVTYRWCLGLQRSDRAVLEHGIETGIIKRLPHGAYIELHQPLGPVDEHGHPIPLEYQGAPVPNKMNKLGSAGRRGQAASCSPTRRRKTRRCARRPTPPSSERSPRCGSAKRAATVPQRRTRGQH
;
A
#
# COMPACT_ATOMS: atom_id res chain seq x y z
N MET A 1 -32.36 25.85 1.74
CA MET A 1 -31.43 26.74 2.49
C MET A 1 -30.33 25.95 3.20
N TRP A 2 -30.65 24.95 4.04
CA TRP A 2 -29.65 24.14 4.79
C TRP A 2 -28.58 23.46 3.93
N VAL A 3 -28.94 22.87 2.80
CA VAL A 3 -27.98 22.18 1.92
C VAL A 3 -26.91 23.13 1.38
N ALA A 4 -27.29 24.36 1.01
CA ALA A 4 -26.34 25.37 0.53
C ALA A 4 -25.32 25.75 1.61
N LEU A 5 -25.78 25.88 2.87
CA LEU A 5 -24.90 26.13 4.01
C LEU A 5 -23.95 24.96 4.26
N ILE A 6 -24.45 23.73 4.23
CA ILE A 6 -23.64 22.51 4.44
C ILE A 6 -22.61 22.34 3.32
N MET A 7 -22.99 22.55 2.06
CA MET A 7 -22.06 22.49 0.93
C MET A 7 -20.99 23.57 1.02
N GLY A 8 -21.39 24.81 1.33
CA GLY A 8 -20.44 25.90 1.58
C GLY A 8 -19.45 25.56 2.70
N LEU A 9 -19.94 25.00 3.80
CA LEU A 9 -19.10 24.57 4.93
C LEU A 9 -18.10 23.49 4.53
N ILE A 10 -18.51 22.48 3.75
CA ILE A 10 -17.62 21.40 3.30
C ILE A 10 -16.49 21.95 2.41
N PHE A 11 -16.81 22.82 1.44
CA PHE A 11 -15.80 23.42 0.57
C PHE A 11 -14.82 24.31 1.34
N VAL A 12 -15.33 25.13 2.26
CA VAL A 12 -14.48 25.96 3.13
C VAL A 12 -13.56 25.07 3.97
N LEU A 13 -14.09 24.02 4.60
CA LEU A 13 -13.32 23.06 5.39
C LEU A 13 -12.21 22.40 4.56
N LEU A 14 -12.50 22.01 3.31
CA LEU A 14 -11.53 21.36 2.44
C LEU A 14 -10.38 22.31 2.03
N ILE A 15 -10.69 23.56 1.73
CA ILE A 15 -9.70 24.58 1.37
C ILE A 15 -8.83 24.94 2.57
N ILE A 16 -9.44 25.07 3.76
CA ILE A 16 -8.74 25.50 4.97
C ILE A 16 -8.06 24.34 5.70
N TYR A 17 -8.37 23.08 5.36
CA TYR A 17 -7.83 21.86 5.96
C TYR A 17 -6.30 21.89 6.20
N PRO A 18 -5.43 22.21 5.22
CA PRO A 18 -3.98 22.23 5.45
C PRO A 18 -3.55 23.28 6.49
N PHE A 19 -4.27 24.38 6.63
CA PHE A 19 -3.99 25.41 7.63
C PHE A 19 -4.47 24.99 9.02
N LEU A 20 -5.63 24.34 9.11
CA LEU A 20 -6.11 23.72 10.34
C LEU A 20 -5.14 22.65 10.82
N GLU A 21 -4.73 21.74 9.95
CA GLU A 21 -3.80 20.66 10.30
C GLU A 21 -2.48 21.22 10.80
N LYS A 22 -1.90 22.22 10.11
CA LYS A 22 -0.67 22.89 10.57
C LYS A 22 -0.83 23.52 11.95
N ARG A 23 -1.97 24.15 12.23
CA ARG A 23 -2.23 24.79 13.52
C ARG A 23 -2.40 23.80 14.67
N PHE A 24 -3.07 22.67 14.43
CA PHE A 24 -3.31 21.65 15.47
C PHE A 24 -2.12 20.72 15.69
N SER A 25 -1.42 20.33 14.61
CA SER A 25 -0.24 19.46 14.70
C SER A 25 1.03 20.23 15.06
N GLY A 26 1.06 21.56 14.89
CA GLY A 26 2.24 22.39 15.13
C GLY A 26 3.39 22.15 14.15
N ASP A 27 3.10 21.52 13.01
CA ASP A 27 4.12 21.09 12.06
C ASP A 27 4.33 22.14 10.95
N TYR A 28 5.41 22.89 11.06
CA TYR A 28 5.81 23.97 10.15
C TYR A 28 7.07 23.66 9.33
N ALA A 29 7.59 22.43 9.42
CA ALA A 29 8.80 22.05 8.70
C ALA A 29 8.53 21.79 7.20
N HIS A 30 9.57 21.92 6.37
CA HIS A 30 9.49 21.64 4.94
C HIS A 30 9.49 20.13 4.70
N HIS A 31 8.33 19.58 4.33
CA HIS A 31 8.13 18.15 4.09
C HIS A 31 8.26 17.81 2.60
N ASN A 32 9.38 17.19 2.22
CA ASN A 32 9.61 16.68 0.86
C ASN A 32 9.37 15.16 0.73
N LEU A 33 9.30 14.46 1.87
CA LEU A 33 9.00 13.02 1.92
C LEU A 33 7.52 12.82 2.26
N LEU A 34 6.88 11.93 1.50
CA LEU A 34 5.48 11.61 1.73
C LEU A 34 5.34 10.76 2.99
N GLN A 35 4.46 11.18 3.89
CA GLN A 35 4.11 10.40 5.07
C GLN A 35 3.17 9.26 4.67
N ARG A 36 3.48 8.05 5.13
CA ARG A 36 2.63 6.89 4.90
C ARG A 36 1.31 7.05 5.69
N PRO A 37 0.15 6.70 5.13
CA PRO A 37 -1.14 6.92 5.80
C PRO A 37 -1.30 6.15 7.12
N ARG A 38 -0.53 5.08 7.36
CA ARG A 38 -0.56 4.39 8.65
C ARG A 38 0.18 5.16 9.76
N ASP A 39 1.10 6.06 9.42
CA ASP A 39 1.98 6.74 10.38
C ASP A 39 1.34 8.00 10.97
N VAL A 40 0.29 8.52 10.33
CA VAL A 40 -0.47 9.68 10.82
C VAL A 40 -1.94 9.28 11.05
N PRO A 41 -2.22 8.49 12.11
CA PRO A 41 -3.51 7.82 12.28
C PRO A 41 -4.67 8.80 12.43
N VAL A 42 -4.45 9.97 13.02
CA VAL A 42 -5.50 11.01 13.17
C VAL A 42 -5.93 11.53 11.80
N ARG A 43 -4.99 12.01 10.97
CA ARG A 43 -5.28 12.51 9.63
C ARG A 43 -5.98 11.46 8.76
N THR A 44 -5.48 10.23 8.78
CA THR A 44 -6.06 9.15 7.99
C THR A 44 -7.46 8.77 8.46
N SER A 45 -7.73 8.84 9.76
CA SER A 45 -9.06 8.58 10.31
C SER A 45 -10.04 9.72 10.00
N VAL A 46 -9.61 10.98 10.03
CA VAL A 46 -10.44 12.13 9.57
C VAL A 46 -10.76 11.99 8.09
N GLY A 47 -9.78 11.62 7.27
CA GLY A 47 -10.00 11.35 5.84
C GLY A 47 -10.98 10.20 5.60
N ALA A 48 -10.82 9.08 6.32
CA ALA A 48 -11.73 7.94 6.21
C ALA A 48 -13.16 8.29 6.69
N MET A 49 -13.29 9.10 7.74
CA MET A 49 -14.55 9.64 8.23
C MET A 49 -15.25 10.48 7.15
N ALA A 50 -14.52 11.37 6.48
CA ALA A 50 -15.05 12.18 5.39
C ALA A 50 -15.49 11.32 4.18
N ILE A 51 -14.71 10.30 3.82
CA ILE A 51 -15.07 9.34 2.76
C ILE A 51 -16.33 8.56 3.15
N ALA A 52 -16.44 8.08 4.39
CA ALA A 52 -17.63 7.36 4.85
C ALA A 52 -18.88 8.26 4.83
N PHE A 53 -18.74 9.52 5.26
CA PHE A 53 -19.81 10.50 5.17
C PHE A 53 -20.25 10.74 3.72
N TYR A 54 -19.29 10.92 2.80
CA TYR A 54 -19.57 11.04 1.37
C TYR A 54 -20.32 9.81 0.84
N MET A 55 -19.85 8.60 1.15
CA MET A 55 -20.49 7.35 0.73
C MET A 55 -21.94 7.24 1.24
N VAL A 56 -22.23 7.63 2.49
CA VAL A 56 -23.60 7.64 3.03
C VAL A 56 -24.49 8.62 2.28
N LEU A 57 -24.00 9.82 1.98
CA LEU A 57 -24.75 10.82 1.21
C LEU A 57 -25.00 10.34 -0.22
N THR A 58 -23.99 9.76 -0.88
CA THR A 58 -24.13 9.21 -2.23
C THR A 58 -25.14 8.07 -2.27
N LEU A 59 -25.09 7.14 -1.32
CA LEU A 59 -26.04 6.03 -1.23
C LEU A 59 -27.45 6.52 -0.89
N SER A 60 -27.57 7.54 -0.04
CA SER A 60 -28.87 8.15 0.29
C SER A 60 -29.49 8.90 -0.90
N ALA A 61 -28.67 9.40 -1.83
CA ALA A 61 -29.16 10.04 -3.06
C ALA A 61 -29.78 9.04 -4.05
N MET A 62 -29.38 7.76 -3.99
CA MET A 62 -29.91 6.65 -4.83
C MET A 62 -30.81 5.69 -4.01
N ASN A 63 -31.46 6.21 -2.98
CA ASN A 63 -32.25 5.43 -2.03
C ASN A 63 -33.48 4.74 -2.67
N ASP A 64 -33.99 5.26 -3.78
CA ASP A 64 -35.10 4.74 -4.57
C ASP A 64 -34.73 3.42 -5.29
N ILE A 65 -33.58 3.40 -5.96
CA ILE A 65 -33.06 2.20 -6.62
C ILE A 65 -32.71 1.13 -5.59
N ILE A 66 -32.13 1.54 -4.45
CA ILE A 66 -31.82 0.64 -3.34
C ILE A 66 -33.11 0.03 -2.77
N ALA A 67 -34.13 0.84 -2.52
CA ALA A 67 -35.42 0.36 -2.03
C ALA A 67 -36.03 -0.65 -3.00
N TRP A 68 -35.99 -0.38 -4.32
CA TRP A 68 -36.54 -1.26 -5.33
C TRP A 68 -35.77 -2.58 -5.47
N LYS A 69 -34.44 -2.56 -5.46
CA LYS A 69 -33.61 -3.77 -5.65
C LYS A 69 -33.52 -4.65 -4.41
N PHE A 70 -33.47 -4.06 -3.23
CA PHE A 70 -33.32 -4.79 -1.97
C PHE A 70 -34.65 -5.09 -1.28
N HIS A 71 -35.78 -4.70 -1.88
CA HIS A 71 -37.13 -4.87 -1.33
C HIS A 71 -37.28 -4.28 0.09
N ILE A 72 -36.65 -3.13 0.32
CA ILE A 72 -36.69 -2.39 1.60
C ILE A 72 -37.63 -1.19 1.43
N SER A 73 -38.38 -0.84 2.49
CA SER A 73 -39.25 0.35 2.43
C SER A 73 -38.45 1.66 2.29
N LEU A 74 -39.00 2.62 1.55
CA LEU A 74 -38.41 3.96 1.38
C LEU A 74 -38.23 4.71 2.71
N ASN A 75 -39.16 4.54 3.65
CA ASN A 75 -39.04 5.14 4.98
C ASN A 75 -37.87 4.51 5.76
N ALA A 76 -37.66 3.20 5.64
CA ALA A 76 -36.52 2.56 6.28
C ALA A 76 -35.19 3.05 5.69
N THR A 77 -35.05 3.13 4.36
CA THR A 77 -33.79 3.59 3.73
C THR A 77 -33.45 5.04 4.07
N THR A 78 -34.44 5.92 4.16
CA THR A 78 -34.24 7.32 4.58
C THR A 78 -33.84 7.45 6.06
N TRP A 79 -34.46 6.67 6.95
CA TRP A 79 -34.06 6.63 8.35
C TRP A 79 -32.65 6.07 8.54
N ILE A 80 -32.28 5.04 7.78
CA ILE A 80 -30.92 4.51 7.75
C ILE A 80 -29.93 5.59 7.30
N GLY A 81 -30.24 6.36 6.25
CA GLY A 81 -29.40 7.47 5.81
C GLY A 81 -29.21 8.53 6.90
N ARG A 82 -30.28 8.88 7.62
CA ARG A 82 -30.26 9.87 8.74
C ARG A 82 -29.43 9.41 9.93
N ILE A 83 -29.58 8.16 10.35
CA ILE A 83 -28.78 7.61 11.46
C ILE A 83 -27.34 7.41 10.97
N GLY A 84 -27.17 6.89 9.76
CA GLY A 84 -25.89 6.63 9.12
C GLY A 84 -25.03 7.88 8.98
N MET A 85 -25.60 9.02 8.60
CA MET A 85 -24.81 10.25 8.44
C MET A 85 -24.20 10.78 9.76
N VAL A 86 -24.80 10.42 10.91
CA VAL A 86 -24.31 10.85 12.23
C VAL A 86 -23.43 9.77 12.88
N VAL A 87 -23.85 8.49 12.80
CA VAL A 87 -23.21 7.39 13.53
C VAL A 87 -22.07 6.75 12.74
N LEU A 88 -22.21 6.59 11.42
CA LEU A 88 -21.22 5.89 10.62
C LEU A 88 -19.85 6.60 10.59
N PRO A 89 -19.76 7.94 10.42
CA PRO A 89 -18.46 8.60 10.34
C PRO A 89 -17.63 8.46 11.63
N PRO A 90 -18.16 8.70 12.86
CA PRO A 90 -17.42 8.47 14.11
C PRO A 90 -17.00 7.01 14.30
N VAL A 91 -17.83 6.04 13.90
CA VAL A 91 -17.49 4.62 13.97
C VAL A 91 -16.32 4.30 13.02
N VAL A 92 -16.39 4.78 11.78
CA VAL A 92 -15.30 4.60 10.80
C VAL A 92 -14.03 5.29 11.28
N TYR A 93 -14.12 6.47 11.89
CA TYR A 93 -12.97 7.14 12.49
C TYR A 93 -12.29 6.24 13.54
N PHE A 94 -13.07 5.71 14.50
CA PHE A 94 -12.54 4.89 15.58
C PHE A 94 -11.89 3.60 15.05
N VAL A 95 -12.58 2.89 14.15
CA VAL A 95 -12.06 1.68 13.52
C VAL A 95 -10.79 1.97 12.75
N THR A 96 -10.78 3.02 11.91
CA THR A 96 -9.60 3.39 11.11
C THR A 96 -8.42 3.72 12.01
N TYR A 97 -8.64 4.47 13.08
CA TYR A 97 -7.59 4.87 14.01
C TYR A 97 -6.96 3.65 14.70
N ARG A 98 -7.78 2.71 15.16
CA ARG A 98 -7.34 1.45 15.75
C ARG A 98 -6.62 0.56 14.73
N TRP A 99 -7.09 0.53 13.49
CA TRP A 99 -6.47 -0.22 12.41
C TRP A 99 -5.08 0.31 12.07
N CYS A 100 -4.90 1.64 11.97
CA CYS A 100 -3.60 2.26 11.75
C CYS A 100 -2.59 1.89 12.85
N LEU A 101 -3.01 1.94 14.12
CA LEU A 101 -2.15 1.55 15.24
C LEU A 101 -1.82 0.05 15.24
N GLY A 102 -2.78 -0.80 14.87
CA GLY A 102 -2.54 -2.23 14.66
C GLY A 102 -1.49 -2.48 13.57
N LEU A 103 -1.57 -1.74 12.45
CA LEU A 103 -0.59 -1.82 11.36
C LEU A 103 0.80 -1.30 11.78
N GLN A 104 0.88 -0.26 12.60
CA GLN A 104 2.16 0.21 13.15
C GLN A 104 2.79 -0.85 14.06
N ARG A 105 1.98 -1.50 14.92
CA ARG A 105 2.45 -2.59 15.79
C ARG A 105 2.93 -3.79 14.99
N SER A 106 2.23 -4.15 13.91
CA SER A 106 2.68 -5.25 13.04
C SER A 106 3.99 -4.92 12.34
N ASP A 107 4.19 -3.68 11.88
CA ASP A 107 5.43 -3.28 11.24
C ASP A 107 6.60 -3.27 12.25
N ARG A 108 6.37 -2.86 13.50
CA ARG A 108 7.37 -2.93 14.59
C ARG A 108 7.72 -4.37 14.97
N ALA A 109 6.73 -5.25 15.07
CA ALA A 109 6.96 -6.66 15.38
C ALA A 109 7.90 -7.32 14.35
N VAL A 110 7.76 -6.99 13.07
CA VAL A 110 8.64 -7.49 11.99
C VAL A 110 10.06 -6.90 12.08
N LEU A 111 10.22 -5.66 12.53
CA LEU A 111 11.54 -5.04 12.72
C LEU A 111 12.28 -5.58 13.95
N GLU A 112 11.54 -5.93 15.00
CA GLU A 112 12.10 -6.49 16.24
C GLU A 112 12.37 -8.00 16.13
N HIS A 113 11.48 -8.78 15.52
CA HIS A 113 11.56 -10.24 15.53
C HIS A 113 11.96 -10.84 14.18
N GLY A 114 11.95 -10.06 13.10
CA GLY A 114 12.11 -10.56 11.74
C GLY A 114 10.80 -11.04 11.11
N ILE A 115 10.89 -11.55 9.88
CA ILE A 115 9.74 -11.96 9.08
C ILE A 115 9.38 -13.41 9.39
N GLU A 116 8.12 -13.63 9.71
CA GLU A 116 7.49 -14.95 9.83
C GLU A 116 7.70 -15.77 8.54
N THR A 117 8.43 -16.89 8.64
CA THR A 117 8.68 -17.76 7.48
C THR A 117 7.55 -18.75 7.23
N GLY A 118 6.70 -19.02 8.23
CA GLY A 118 5.72 -20.10 8.21
C GLY A 118 6.33 -21.50 8.31
N ILE A 119 7.62 -21.62 8.60
CA ILE A 119 8.31 -22.91 8.80
C ILE A 119 8.44 -23.14 10.31
N ILE A 120 7.71 -24.14 10.81
CA ILE A 120 7.79 -24.57 12.21
C ILE A 120 8.84 -25.67 12.34
N LYS A 121 9.80 -25.48 13.25
CA LYS A 121 10.77 -26.53 13.64
C LYS A 121 10.49 -27.00 15.06
N ARG A 122 10.50 -28.33 15.23
CA ARG A 122 10.47 -28.97 16.55
C ARG A 122 11.89 -29.12 17.08
N LEU A 123 12.14 -28.61 18.27
CA LEU A 123 13.43 -28.74 18.95
C LEU A 123 13.55 -30.10 19.66
N PRO A 124 14.77 -30.53 19.99
CA PRO A 124 15.01 -31.80 20.70
C PRO A 124 14.25 -31.94 22.03
N HIS A 125 14.04 -30.84 22.75
CA HIS A 125 13.27 -30.79 24.00
C HIS A 125 11.74 -30.73 23.81
N GLY A 126 11.24 -30.87 22.58
CA GLY A 126 9.80 -30.94 22.28
C GLY A 126 9.09 -29.61 21.97
N ALA A 127 9.69 -28.45 22.26
CA ALA A 127 9.08 -27.16 21.90
C ALA A 127 9.06 -26.90 20.38
N TYR A 128 8.10 -26.09 19.94
CA TYR A 128 7.94 -25.65 18.55
C TYR A 128 8.36 -24.18 18.44
N ILE A 129 9.25 -23.88 17.50
CA ILE A 129 9.61 -22.50 17.15
C ILE A 129 9.24 -22.22 15.70
N GLU A 130 8.74 -21.03 15.46
CA GLU A 130 8.68 -20.49 14.10
C GLU A 130 10.04 -19.89 13.76
N LEU A 131 10.59 -20.27 12.61
CA LEU A 131 11.79 -19.62 12.11
C LEU A 131 11.42 -18.22 11.64
N HIS A 132 12.06 -17.20 12.20
CA HIS A 132 11.94 -15.83 11.73
C HIS A 132 13.18 -15.47 10.91
N GLN A 133 12.98 -14.82 9.78
CA GLN A 133 14.08 -14.31 8.96
C GLN A 133 14.40 -12.88 9.40
N PRO A 134 15.60 -12.62 9.98
CA PRO A 134 16.01 -11.27 10.33
C PRO A 134 16.21 -10.44 9.05
N LEU A 135 15.82 -9.16 9.13
CA LEU A 135 15.96 -8.17 8.06
C LEU A 135 17.33 -7.49 8.03
N GLY A 136 18.01 -7.43 9.19
CA GLY A 136 19.34 -6.83 9.31
C GLY A 136 20.32 -7.71 10.07
N PRO A 137 21.36 -7.11 10.67
CA PRO A 137 22.40 -7.88 11.35
C PRO A 137 21.83 -8.65 12.55
N VAL A 138 22.41 -9.80 12.82
CA VAL A 138 22.13 -10.63 13.99
C VAL A 138 23.27 -10.47 14.99
N ASP A 139 22.95 -10.58 16.27
CA ASP A 139 23.95 -10.62 17.33
C ASP A 139 24.65 -11.99 17.39
N GLU A 140 25.60 -12.14 18.32
CA GLU A 140 26.35 -13.39 18.54
C GLU A 140 25.45 -14.57 18.95
N HIS A 141 24.26 -14.29 19.48
CA HIS A 141 23.29 -15.29 19.95
C HIS A 141 22.24 -15.64 18.88
N GLY A 142 22.32 -15.01 17.70
CA GLY A 142 21.38 -15.21 16.59
C GLY A 142 20.07 -14.45 16.73
N HIS A 143 19.97 -13.51 17.68
CA HIS A 143 18.83 -12.60 17.79
C HIS A 143 18.97 -11.43 16.79
N PRO A 144 17.87 -11.02 16.15
CA PRO A 144 17.86 -9.84 15.31
C PRO A 144 18.18 -8.59 16.14
N ILE A 145 19.12 -7.77 15.65
CA ILE A 145 19.30 -6.42 16.19
C ILE A 145 18.09 -5.59 15.72
N PRO A 146 17.36 -4.90 16.62
CA PRO A 146 16.14 -4.19 16.25
C PRO A 146 16.46 -3.03 15.30
N LEU A 147 15.76 -3.00 14.16
CA LEU A 147 15.91 -1.92 13.18
C LEU A 147 14.98 -0.75 13.51
N GLU A 148 15.47 0.47 13.29
CA GLU A 148 14.67 1.67 13.41
C GLU A 148 13.67 1.80 12.25
N TYR A 149 12.45 2.26 12.55
CA TYR A 149 11.43 2.49 11.54
C TYR A 149 11.71 3.78 10.75
N GLN A 150 11.93 3.66 9.44
CA GLN A 150 12.28 4.78 8.56
C GLN A 150 11.13 5.27 7.66
N GLY A 151 9.87 4.90 7.94
CA GLY A 151 8.72 5.29 7.09
C GLY A 151 8.56 4.49 5.80
N ALA A 152 9.44 3.53 5.53
CA ALA A 152 9.37 2.65 4.37
C ALA A 152 8.43 1.46 4.58
N PRO A 153 7.84 0.89 3.51
CA PRO A 153 7.02 -0.31 3.62
C PRO A 153 7.87 -1.54 4.00
N VAL A 154 7.65 -2.05 5.21
CA VAL A 154 8.30 -3.28 5.69
C VAL A 154 7.70 -4.52 4.99
N PRO A 155 8.54 -5.46 4.51
CA PRO A 155 8.06 -6.65 3.83
C PRO A 155 7.65 -7.75 4.82
N ASN A 156 6.36 -7.92 5.08
CA ASN A 156 5.87 -8.92 6.06
C ASN A 156 5.75 -10.36 5.52
N LYS A 157 6.29 -10.65 4.32
CA LYS A 157 6.20 -11.98 3.70
C LYS A 157 7.52 -12.36 3.06
N MET A 158 7.95 -13.58 3.32
CA MET A 158 9.18 -14.15 2.78
C MET A 158 9.24 -14.08 1.23
N ASN A 159 8.10 -14.27 0.55
CA ASN A 159 8.03 -14.16 -0.92
C ASN A 159 8.44 -12.78 -1.46
N LYS A 160 8.28 -11.70 -0.67
CA LYS A 160 8.71 -10.35 -1.06
C LYS A 160 10.22 -10.16 -0.99
N LEU A 161 10.93 -11.01 -0.24
CA LEU A 161 12.39 -11.06 -0.17
C LEU A 161 13.02 -11.86 -1.33
N GLY A 162 12.20 -12.39 -2.25
CA GLY A 162 12.69 -13.19 -3.38
C GLY A 162 12.94 -14.67 -3.07
N SER A 163 12.49 -15.16 -1.91
CA SER A 163 12.60 -16.58 -1.52
C SER A 163 11.93 -17.54 -2.50
N ALA A 164 10.85 -17.12 -3.16
CA ALA A 164 10.08 -17.92 -4.10
C ALA A 164 10.83 -18.18 -5.44
N GLY A 165 12.01 -17.58 -5.62
CA GLY A 165 12.83 -17.73 -6.82
C GLY A 165 12.23 -17.06 -8.06
N ARG A 166 12.88 -17.27 -9.20
CA ARG A 166 12.40 -16.77 -10.50
C ARG A 166 11.61 -17.87 -11.19
N ARG A 167 10.36 -17.59 -11.57
CA ARG A 167 9.62 -18.45 -12.50
C ARG A 167 10.41 -18.57 -13.80
N GLY A 168 10.42 -19.76 -14.39
CA GLY A 168 11.03 -19.97 -15.70
C GLY A 168 10.46 -18.97 -16.70
N GLN A 169 11.32 -18.17 -17.32
CA GLN A 169 10.94 -17.23 -18.38
C GLN A 169 10.66 -18.02 -19.66
N ALA A 170 9.52 -18.68 -19.67
CA ALA A 170 8.99 -19.48 -20.76
C ALA A 170 7.59 -18.93 -21.06
N ALA A 171 7.17 -18.95 -22.32
CA ALA A 171 5.76 -18.67 -22.62
C ALA A 171 4.91 -19.74 -21.94
N SER A 172 3.68 -19.39 -21.55
CA SER A 172 2.78 -20.25 -20.75
C SER A 172 2.67 -21.71 -21.24
N CYS A 173 2.92 -21.95 -22.53
CA CYS A 173 2.78 -23.25 -23.17
C CYS A 173 4.05 -23.75 -23.89
N SER A 174 5.22 -23.10 -23.77
CA SER A 174 6.43 -23.59 -24.46
C SER A 174 7.67 -23.56 -23.56
N PRO A 175 8.28 -24.72 -23.25
CA PRO A 175 9.50 -24.76 -22.45
C PRO A 175 10.65 -24.12 -23.25
N THR A 176 11.17 -22.98 -22.76
CA THR A 176 12.34 -22.34 -23.36
C THR A 176 13.61 -23.12 -23.01
N ARG A 177 14.55 -23.22 -23.97
CA ARG A 177 15.83 -23.93 -23.82
C ARG A 177 16.55 -23.53 -22.52
N ARG A 178 16.92 -24.51 -21.67
CA ARG A 178 17.54 -24.33 -20.33
C ARG A 178 18.72 -23.35 -20.28
N ARG A 179 19.50 -23.25 -21.37
CA ARG A 179 20.63 -22.30 -21.47
C ARG A 179 20.16 -20.84 -21.52
N LYS A 180 19.06 -20.55 -22.22
CA LYS A 180 18.50 -19.18 -22.30
C LYS A 180 17.86 -18.77 -20.97
N THR A 181 17.14 -19.68 -20.31
CA THR A 181 16.53 -19.40 -18.99
C THR A 181 17.58 -19.13 -17.91
N ARG A 182 18.68 -19.92 -17.87
CA ARG A 182 19.83 -19.66 -16.96
C ARG A 182 20.49 -18.30 -17.21
N ARG A 183 20.65 -17.89 -18.48
CA ARG A 183 21.21 -16.57 -18.82
C ARG A 183 20.32 -15.42 -18.35
N CYS A 184 19.00 -15.55 -18.49
CA CYS A 184 18.06 -14.52 -18.03
C CYS A 184 17.90 -14.52 -16.49
N ALA A 185 18.05 -15.66 -15.82
CA ALA A 185 18.05 -15.74 -14.36
C ALA A 185 19.29 -15.07 -13.73
N ARG A 186 20.44 -15.12 -14.40
CA ARG A 186 21.69 -14.48 -13.97
C ARG A 186 21.75 -12.96 -14.22
N ARG A 187 20.77 -12.37 -14.91
CA ARG A 187 20.75 -10.92 -15.08
C ARG A 187 20.42 -10.24 -13.74
N PRO A 188 21.20 -9.23 -13.32
CA PRO A 188 20.87 -8.42 -12.16
C PRO A 188 19.50 -7.76 -12.37
N THR A 189 18.68 -7.74 -11.32
CA THR A 189 17.39 -7.04 -11.33
C THR A 189 17.65 -5.53 -11.34
N PRO A 190 17.03 -4.76 -12.25
CA PRO A 190 17.02 -3.31 -12.12
C PRO A 190 16.23 -2.91 -10.86
N PRO A 191 16.54 -1.75 -10.24
CA PRO A 191 15.80 -1.24 -9.09
C PRO A 191 14.30 -1.07 -9.42
N SER A 192 13.45 -1.23 -8.40
CA SER A 192 11.98 -1.33 -8.54
C SER A 192 11.28 -0.11 -9.18
N SER A 193 11.99 0.99 -9.40
CA SER A 193 11.50 2.19 -10.11
C SER A 193 11.59 2.09 -11.64
N GLU A 194 12.38 1.16 -12.18
CA GLU A 194 12.55 1.01 -13.63
C GLU A 194 11.80 -0.21 -14.16
N ARG A 195 10.71 0.06 -14.88
CA ARG A 195 10.01 -0.93 -15.69
C ARG A 195 10.89 -1.31 -16.89
N SER A 196 11.89 -2.18 -16.67
CA SER A 196 12.81 -2.61 -17.71
C SER A 196 12.09 -3.36 -18.84
N PRO A 197 12.44 -3.10 -20.12
CA PRO A 197 11.82 -3.76 -21.26
C PRO A 197 12.09 -5.27 -21.22
N ARG A 198 11.03 -6.04 -21.41
CA ARG A 198 11.04 -7.52 -21.43
C ARG A 198 12.20 -8.02 -22.27
N CYS A 199 13.02 -8.88 -21.66
CA CYS A 199 14.07 -9.65 -22.33
C CYS A 199 13.43 -10.69 -23.28
N GLY A 200 12.88 -10.21 -24.38
CA GLY A 200 12.17 -10.99 -25.40
C GLY A 200 12.04 -10.30 -26.76
N SER A 201 12.33 -9.00 -26.86
CA SER A 201 12.45 -8.33 -28.17
C SER A 201 13.91 -8.24 -28.58
N ALA A 202 14.44 -9.33 -29.13
CA ALA A 202 15.55 -9.19 -30.08
C ALA A 202 14.96 -8.63 -31.39
N LYS A 203 14.53 -7.35 -31.38
CA LYS A 203 14.40 -6.60 -32.63
C LYS A 203 15.82 -6.43 -33.16
N ARG A 204 16.05 -7.03 -34.33
CA ARG A 204 17.24 -6.84 -35.15
C ARG A 204 17.65 -5.38 -35.10
N ALA A 205 18.86 -5.09 -34.64
CA ALA A 205 19.47 -3.80 -34.85
C ALA A 205 19.60 -3.63 -36.37
N ALA A 206 18.75 -2.78 -36.95
CA ALA A 206 18.97 -2.28 -38.29
C ALA A 206 20.19 -1.34 -38.20
N THR A 207 21.28 -1.77 -38.80
CA THR A 207 22.47 -0.98 -39.07
C THR A 207 22.04 0.29 -39.81
N VAL A 208 22.08 1.45 -39.14
CA VAL A 208 21.98 2.75 -39.80
C VAL A 208 23.33 3.03 -40.47
N PRO A 209 23.42 3.19 -41.81
CA PRO A 209 24.69 3.48 -42.46
C PRO A 209 25.08 4.93 -42.18
N GLN A 210 26.26 5.11 -41.58
CA GLN A 210 26.88 6.40 -41.32
C GLN A 210 27.29 7.05 -42.65
N ARG A 211 26.56 8.08 -43.07
CA ARG A 211 26.85 8.85 -44.29
C ARG A 211 28.16 9.63 -44.08
N ARG A 212 29.23 9.22 -44.78
CA ARG A 212 30.48 9.98 -44.94
C ARG A 212 30.17 11.30 -45.68
N THR A 213 30.23 12.43 -45.00
CA THR A 213 30.40 13.74 -45.66
C THR A 213 31.87 13.90 -46.03
N ARG A 214 32.17 13.67 -47.31
CA ARG A 214 33.39 14.16 -47.98
C ARG A 214 33.36 15.68 -47.97
N GLY A 215 34.50 16.30 -47.68
CA GLY A 215 34.67 17.74 -47.70
C GLY A 215 34.50 18.34 -49.10
N GLN A 216 34.18 19.63 -49.09
CA GLN A 216 34.44 20.55 -50.19
C GLN A 216 34.99 21.85 -49.60
N HIS A 217 35.94 22.39 -50.35
CA HIS A 217 36.62 23.66 -50.18
C HIS A 217 35.66 24.85 -50.17
#